data_AF-A0A6G2HD76-F1
#
_entry.id   AF-A0A6G2HD76-F1
#
_cell.length_a   1.000
_cell.length_b   1.000
_cell.length_c   1.000
_cell.angle_alpha   90.00
_cell.angle_beta   90.00
_cell.angle_gamma   90.00
#
_symmetry.space_group_name_H-M   'P 1'
#
loop_
_entity.id
_entity.type
_entity.pdbx_description
1 polymer ?
#
loop_
_entity_poly.entity_id
_entity_poly.type
_entity_poly.pdbx_seq_one_letter_code
_entity_poly.pdbx_strand_id
1 'polypeptide(L)'
;MADSYRGVFGAIPYAIRNTESWTMRAYGAVGTLAAALITIVVTLALVVWMAETADMEGGLFLFSRSLYVVVGFAAVAPLLAPLLFVARRHRRNDPVADGYDRKLAYTGFLFLASLYVGMVISAPADLRDPTDSVVVAALYALPPLSGLVPPTLAGALVFLTHRRLRGSGDGDESEAVDGENGGDAEGVDGPHVDDAEPE
;
A
#
# COMPACT_ATOMS: atom_id res chain seq x y z
N MET A 1 -18.26 -18.98 17.42
CA MET A 1 -17.00 -19.22 16.69
C MET A 1 -16.55 -17.92 16.04
N ALA A 2 -15.93 -17.05 16.82
CA ALA A 2 -15.46 -15.73 16.38
C ALA A 2 -14.02 -15.54 16.89
N ASP A 3 -13.11 -16.43 16.48
CA ASP A 3 -11.82 -16.63 17.16
C ASP A 3 -10.58 -16.44 16.27
N SER A 4 -10.55 -15.44 15.39
CA SER A 4 -9.27 -15.10 14.70
C SER A 4 -9.07 -13.62 14.34
N TYR A 5 -9.90 -12.69 14.82
CA TYR A 5 -9.66 -11.26 14.68
C TYR A 5 -8.81 -10.71 15.82
N ARG A 6 -7.52 -11.04 15.82
CA ARG A 6 -6.55 -10.53 16.80
C ARG A 6 -5.96 -9.18 16.35
N GLY A 7 -6.79 -8.13 16.33
CA GLY A 7 -6.39 -6.71 16.28
C GLY A 7 -5.51 -6.22 15.10
N VAL A 8 -5.02 -4.97 15.22
CA VAL A 8 -4.11 -4.29 14.27
C VAL A 8 -2.85 -5.11 13.96
N PHE A 9 -2.39 -5.89 14.92
CA PHE A 9 -1.20 -6.74 14.80
C PHE A 9 -1.45 -8.05 14.03
N GLY A 10 -2.71 -8.45 13.78
CA GLY A 10 -3.05 -9.62 12.97
C GLY A 10 -3.16 -9.36 11.46
N ALA A 11 -3.38 -8.10 11.05
CA ALA A 11 -3.61 -7.76 9.65
C ALA A 11 -2.35 -7.94 8.77
N ILE A 12 -1.17 -7.67 9.34
CA ILE A 12 0.13 -7.82 8.67
C ILE A 12 0.43 -9.31 8.35
N PRO A 13 0.42 -10.23 9.33
CA PRO A 13 0.64 -11.65 9.03
C PRO A 13 -0.46 -12.25 8.16
N TYR A 14 -1.72 -11.81 8.29
CA TYR A 14 -2.81 -12.25 7.41
C TYR A 14 -2.57 -11.89 5.94
N ALA A 15 -2.20 -10.63 5.65
CA ALA A 15 -1.94 -10.16 4.30
C ALA A 15 -0.76 -10.90 3.63
N ILE A 16 0.31 -11.17 4.39
CA ILE A 16 1.46 -11.94 3.91
C ILE A 16 1.08 -13.41 3.66
N ARG A 17 0.19 -13.98 4.47
CA ARG A 17 -0.16 -15.41 4.36
C ARG A 17 -1.15 -15.69 3.25
N ASN A 18 -2.10 -14.79 3.00
CA ASN A 18 -3.24 -14.98 2.09
C ASN A 18 -3.06 -14.38 0.69
N THR A 19 -1.95 -13.68 0.41
CA THR A 19 -1.61 -13.20 -0.93
C THR A 19 -0.97 -14.32 -1.75
N GLU A 20 -1.39 -14.46 -3.01
CA GLU A 20 -0.82 -15.42 -3.96
C GLU A 20 0.47 -14.90 -4.62
N SER A 21 0.67 -13.57 -4.65
CA SER A 21 1.84 -12.92 -5.24
C SER A 21 3.08 -12.97 -4.34
N TRP A 22 4.12 -13.70 -4.77
CA TRP A 22 5.40 -13.72 -4.06
C TRP A 22 6.03 -12.33 -3.88
N THR A 23 5.90 -11.44 -4.88
CA THR A 23 6.41 -10.05 -4.80
C THR A 23 5.76 -9.27 -3.66
N MET A 24 4.45 -9.45 -3.45
CA MET A 24 3.72 -8.78 -2.38
C MET A 24 4.06 -9.37 -1.01
N ARG A 25 4.36 -10.67 -0.92
CA ARG A 25 4.89 -11.29 0.32
C ARG A 25 6.27 -10.75 0.67
N ALA A 26 7.17 -10.69 -0.30
CA ALA A 26 8.51 -10.11 -0.13
C ALA A 26 8.42 -8.64 0.31
N TYR A 27 7.56 -7.86 -0.34
CA TYR A 27 7.29 -6.48 0.07
C TYR A 27 6.72 -6.41 1.49
N GLY A 28 5.76 -7.27 1.84
CA GLY A 28 5.20 -7.31 3.18
C GLY A 28 6.27 -7.52 4.25
N ALA A 29 7.22 -8.44 4.02
CA ALA A 29 8.33 -8.64 4.94
C ALA A 29 9.28 -7.43 5.01
N VAL A 30 9.77 -6.95 3.85
CA VAL A 30 10.74 -5.86 3.79
C VAL A 30 10.13 -4.54 4.27
N GLY A 31 8.92 -4.22 3.82
CA GLY A 31 8.20 -2.99 4.15
C GLY A 31 7.81 -2.91 5.62
N THR A 32 7.41 -4.02 6.24
CA THR A 32 7.09 -4.03 7.69
C THR A 32 8.35 -3.93 8.55
N LEU A 33 9.43 -4.58 8.14
CA LEU A 33 10.74 -4.42 8.79
C LEU A 33 11.23 -2.97 8.69
N ALA A 34 11.15 -2.36 7.51
CA ALA A 34 11.51 -0.97 7.30
C ALA A 34 10.62 -0.02 8.12
N ALA A 35 9.30 -0.27 8.17
CA ALA A 35 8.37 0.51 8.99
C ALA A 35 8.71 0.43 10.48
N ALA A 36 9.06 -0.75 10.98
CA ALA A 36 9.49 -0.94 12.35
C ALA A 36 10.79 -0.16 12.64
N LEU A 37 11.78 -0.25 11.75
CA LEU A 37 13.03 0.49 11.88
C LEU A 37 12.81 2.00 11.88
N ILE A 38 12.02 2.53 10.93
CA ILE A 38 11.67 3.96 10.88
C ILE A 38 10.96 4.38 12.16
N THR A 39 10.01 3.59 12.64
CA THR A 39 9.29 3.87 13.89
C THR A 39 10.25 3.95 15.08
N ILE A 40 11.21 3.03 15.18
CA ILE A 40 12.25 3.04 16.22
C ILE A 40 13.11 4.32 16.11
N VAL A 41 13.60 4.63 14.92
CA VAL A 41 14.44 5.83 14.69
C VAL A 41 13.69 7.11 15.03
N VAL A 42 12.46 7.27 14.56
CA VAL A 42 11.61 8.44 14.87
C VAL A 42 11.34 8.54 16.37
N THR A 43 11.09 7.41 17.04
CA THR A 43 10.87 7.38 18.49
C THR A 43 12.12 7.79 19.25
N LEU A 44 13.30 7.28 18.86
CA LEU A 44 14.57 7.67 19.47
C LEU A 44 14.88 9.15 19.21
N ALA A 45 14.66 9.63 18.00
CA ALA A 45 14.85 11.03 17.64
C ALA A 45 13.93 11.94 18.46
N LEU A 46 12.68 11.53 18.68
CA LEU A 46 11.76 12.21 19.61
C LEU A 46 12.30 12.24 21.05
N VAL A 47 12.86 11.14 21.55
CA VAL A 47 13.44 11.08 22.90
C VAL A 47 14.65 12.02 23.03
N VAL A 48 15.58 12.00 22.07
CA VAL A 48 16.74 12.90 22.05
C VAL A 48 16.28 14.35 22.00
N TRP A 49 15.36 14.65 21.09
CA TRP A 49 14.81 15.98 20.94
C TRP A 49 14.05 16.45 22.19
N MET A 50 13.40 15.51 22.91
CA MET A 50 12.79 15.82 24.21
C MET A 50 13.83 16.23 25.27
N ALA A 51 14.99 15.56 25.27
CA ALA A 51 16.07 15.81 26.23
C ALA A 51 16.75 17.15 25.96
N GLU A 52 17.01 17.49 24.70
CA GLU A 52 17.61 18.79 24.30
C GLU A 52 16.73 19.99 24.64
N THR A 53 15.41 19.78 24.74
CA THR A 53 14.43 20.85 25.00
C THR A 53 13.90 20.86 26.44
N ALA A 54 14.51 20.08 27.34
CA ALA A 54 14.06 19.93 28.73
C ALA A 54 14.20 21.23 29.55
N ASP A 55 15.19 22.06 29.25
CA ASP A 55 15.48 23.31 29.97
C ASP A 55 14.83 24.57 29.35
N MET A 56 14.01 24.43 28.30
CA MET A 56 13.42 25.57 27.60
C MET A 56 11.94 25.78 27.97
N GLU A 57 11.63 26.90 28.65
CA GLU A 57 10.27 27.29 29.05
C GLU A 57 9.53 28.05 27.93
N GLY A 58 8.40 27.52 27.41
CA GLY A 58 7.52 28.28 26.52
C GLY A 58 6.41 27.50 25.78
N GLY A 59 5.18 28.06 25.74
CA GLY A 59 3.98 27.42 25.17
C GLY A 59 3.94 27.23 23.64
N LEU A 60 4.69 28.02 22.87
CA LEU A 60 4.82 27.83 21.41
C LEU A 60 5.68 26.61 21.04
N PHE A 61 6.62 26.22 21.91
CA PHE A 61 7.47 25.05 21.68
C PHE A 61 6.68 23.74 21.74
N LEU A 62 5.60 23.67 22.53
CA LEU A 62 4.71 22.51 22.56
C LEU A 62 3.98 22.26 21.23
N PHE A 63 3.69 23.31 20.46
CA PHE A 63 3.10 23.18 19.12
C PHE A 63 4.12 22.66 18.10
N SER A 64 5.35 23.19 18.13
CA SER A 64 6.45 22.66 17.30
C SER A 64 6.79 21.20 17.64
N ARG A 65 6.55 20.78 18.90
CA ARG A 65 6.83 19.45 19.45
C ARG A 65 5.94 18.35 18.91
N SER A 66 4.65 18.62 18.84
CA SER A 66 3.69 17.67 18.26
C SER A 66 3.87 17.52 16.74
N LEU A 67 4.29 18.57 16.04
CA LEU A 67 4.48 18.53 14.58
C LEU A 67 5.60 17.56 14.15
N TYR A 68 6.67 17.46 14.95
CA TYR A 68 7.75 16.49 14.70
C TYR A 68 7.23 15.05 14.68
N VAL A 69 6.35 14.69 15.63
CA VAL A 69 5.72 13.36 15.70
C VAL A 69 4.92 13.11 14.42
N VAL A 70 4.09 14.08 14.01
CA VAL A 70 3.24 13.94 12.83
C VAL A 70 4.07 13.72 11.56
N VAL A 71 5.15 14.50 11.37
CA VAL A 71 6.02 14.38 10.20
C VAL A 71 6.80 13.05 10.21
N GLY A 72 7.31 12.62 11.37
CA GLY A 72 8.02 11.35 11.50
C GLY A 72 7.14 10.14 11.16
N PHE A 73 5.89 10.13 11.63
CA PHE A 73 4.94 9.05 11.33
C PHE A 73 4.31 9.16 9.94
N ALA A 74 4.31 10.33 9.31
CA ALA A 74 3.79 10.50 7.95
C ALA A 74 4.52 9.62 6.92
N ALA A 75 5.80 9.31 7.13
CA ALA A 75 6.55 8.40 6.25
C ALA A 75 6.14 6.93 6.38
N VAL A 76 5.59 6.53 7.53
CA VAL A 76 5.20 5.13 7.81
C VAL A 76 3.89 4.78 7.11
N ALA A 77 2.97 5.73 6.97
CA ALA A 77 1.65 5.46 6.40
C ALA A 77 1.71 4.99 4.92
N PRO A 78 2.40 5.68 3.99
CA PRO A 78 2.54 5.22 2.62
C PRO A 78 3.31 3.89 2.50
N LEU A 79 4.20 3.61 3.45
CA LEU A 79 4.94 2.35 3.51
C LEU A 79 4.05 1.15 3.86
N LEU A 80 3.07 1.35 4.74
CA LEU A 80 2.13 0.28 5.10
C LEU A 80 0.90 0.24 4.17
N ALA A 81 0.64 1.32 3.42
CA ALA A 81 -0.55 1.46 2.58
C ALA A 81 -0.76 0.30 1.59
N PRO A 82 0.24 -0.17 0.80
CA PRO A 82 0.01 -1.29 -0.11
C PRO A 82 -0.46 -2.55 0.62
N LEU A 83 0.15 -2.86 1.77
CA LEU A 83 -0.20 -4.04 2.56
C LEU A 83 -1.62 -3.95 3.12
N LEU A 84 -1.99 -2.78 3.63
CA LEU A 84 -3.33 -2.54 4.17
C LEU A 84 -4.40 -2.56 3.06
N PHE A 85 -4.11 -2.05 1.88
CA PHE A 85 -5.05 -2.09 0.75
C PHE A 85 -5.31 -3.53 0.28
N VAL A 86 -4.26 -4.34 0.16
CA VAL A 86 -4.40 -5.78 -0.19
C VAL A 86 -5.19 -6.52 0.88
N ALA A 87 -4.86 -6.33 2.16
CA ALA A 87 -5.57 -6.94 3.29
C ALA A 87 -7.06 -6.55 3.29
N ARG A 88 -7.35 -5.26 3.08
CA ARG A 88 -8.72 -4.74 3.03
C ARG A 88 -9.52 -5.36 1.90
N ARG A 89 -8.92 -5.51 0.70
CA ARG A 89 -9.61 -6.12 -0.45
C ARG A 89 -9.99 -7.56 -0.13
N HIS A 90 -9.05 -8.38 0.36
CA HIS A 90 -9.34 -9.78 0.65
C HIS A 90 -10.41 -9.94 1.74
N ARG A 91 -10.47 -9.01 2.70
CA ARG A 91 -11.54 -9.00 3.70
C ARG A 91 -12.92 -8.65 3.14
N ARG A 92 -12.97 -7.80 2.10
CA ARG A 92 -14.22 -7.27 1.54
C ARG A 92 -14.64 -7.94 0.24
N ASN A 93 -13.80 -8.81 -0.32
CA ASN A 93 -13.95 -9.36 -1.68
C ASN A 93 -14.16 -8.26 -2.73
N ASP A 94 -13.46 -7.13 -2.56
CA ASP A 94 -13.55 -6.00 -3.50
C ASP A 94 -13.00 -6.44 -4.87
N PRO A 95 -13.75 -6.27 -5.99
CA PRO A 95 -13.26 -6.58 -7.32
C PRO A 95 -12.11 -5.63 -7.69
N VAL A 96 -11.08 -6.17 -8.35
CA VAL A 96 -9.89 -5.44 -8.77
C VAL A 96 -9.36 -5.99 -10.08
N ALA A 97 -8.64 -5.16 -10.84
CA ALA A 97 -7.96 -5.59 -12.06
C ALA A 97 -6.85 -6.63 -11.81
N ASP A 98 -6.51 -7.36 -12.86
CA ASP A 98 -5.45 -8.36 -12.82
C ASP A 98 -4.08 -7.78 -12.45
N GLY A 99 -3.34 -8.58 -11.67
CA GLY A 99 -2.02 -8.24 -11.17
C GLY A 99 -2.02 -7.12 -10.12
N TYR A 100 -3.17 -6.77 -9.54
CA TYR A 100 -3.30 -5.74 -8.51
C TYR A 100 -2.24 -5.86 -7.41
N ASP A 101 -2.06 -7.04 -6.82
CA ASP A 101 -1.08 -7.28 -5.75
C ASP A 101 0.34 -6.97 -6.17
N ARG A 102 0.70 -7.36 -7.39
CA ARG A 102 2.05 -7.18 -7.91
C ARG A 102 2.33 -5.70 -8.23
N LYS A 103 1.38 -5.02 -8.87
CA LYS A 103 1.49 -3.58 -9.19
C LYS A 103 1.60 -2.74 -7.92
N LEU A 104 0.81 -3.06 -6.88
CA LEU A 104 0.86 -2.36 -5.60
C LEU A 104 2.20 -2.60 -4.88
N ALA A 105 2.71 -3.84 -4.90
CA ALA A 105 4.02 -4.16 -4.36
C ALA A 105 5.14 -3.35 -5.04
N TYR A 106 5.12 -3.21 -6.37
CA TYR A 106 6.10 -2.39 -7.09
C TYR A 106 6.08 -0.94 -6.66
N THR A 107 4.89 -0.35 -6.49
CA THR A 107 4.79 1.03 -5.97
C THR A 107 5.29 1.15 -4.53
N GLY A 108 5.10 0.11 -3.71
CA GLY A 108 5.64 0.04 -2.37
C GLY A 108 7.18 -0.02 -2.34
N PHE A 109 7.79 -0.84 -3.20
CA PHE A 109 9.24 -0.87 -3.36
C PHE A 109 9.80 0.43 -3.93
N LEU A 110 9.08 1.05 -4.86
CA LEU A 110 9.42 2.38 -5.38
C LEU A 110 9.41 3.43 -4.27
N PHE A 111 8.43 3.36 -3.35
CA PHE A 111 8.41 4.23 -2.16
C PHE A 111 9.65 4.01 -1.27
N LEU A 112 10.04 2.76 -1.00
CA LEU A 112 11.27 2.47 -0.26
C LEU A 112 12.52 3.03 -0.96
N ALA A 113 12.65 2.83 -2.26
CA ALA A 113 13.76 3.39 -3.04
C ALA A 113 13.77 4.93 -2.98
N SER A 114 12.59 5.55 -3.02
CA SER A 114 12.45 7.00 -2.94
C SER A 114 12.83 7.58 -1.57
N LEU A 115 12.62 6.84 -0.48
CA LEU A 115 13.10 7.22 0.85
C LEU A 115 14.62 7.24 0.89
N TYR A 116 15.28 6.25 0.28
CA TYR A 116 16.74 6.23 0.16
C TYR A 116 17.25 7.41 -0.65
N VAL A 117 16.65 7.70 -1.82
CA VAL A 117 17.02 8.87 -2.63
C VAL A 117 16.81 10.17 -1.85
N GLY A 118 15.70 10.30 -1.13
CA GLY A 118 15.42 11.46 -0.29
C GLY A 118 16.48 11.67 0.80
N MET A 119 16.94 10.59 1.43
CA MET A 119 18.03 10.60 2.42
C MET A 119 19.37 11.03 1.80
N VAL A 120 19.69 10.58 0.59
CA VAL A 120 20.91 10.98 -0.13
C VAL A 120 20.88 12.48 -0.46
N ILE A 121 19.73 13.00 -0.91
CA ILE A 121 19.57 14.43 -1.21
C ILE A 121 19.69 15.29 0.06
N SER A 122 19.11 14.84 1.18
CA SER A 122 19.09 15.60 2.43
C SER A 122 20.36 15.44 3.29
N ALA A 123 21.35 14.65 2.84
CA ALA A 123 22.57 14.38 3.58
C ALA A 123 23.33 15.69 3.89
N PRO A 124 23.71 15.95 5.17
CA PRO A 124 24.54 17.09 5.56
C PRO A 124 25.90 17.05 4.88
N ALA A 125 26.48 18.20 4.55
CA ALA A 125 27.75 18.28 3.82
C ALA A 125 28.90 17.52 4.51
N ASP A 126 28.93 17.55 5.84
CA ASP A 126 29.98 16.89 6.65
C ASP A 126 29.86 15.36 6.67
N LEU A 127 28.72 14.82 6.24
CA LEU A 127 28.44 13.38 6.20
C LEU A 127 28.42 12.83 4.76
N ARG A 128 28.85 13.62 3.77
CA ARG A 128 28.92 13.20 2.36
C ARG A 128 30.28 12.61 2.06
N ASP A 129 30.30 11.39 1.54
CA ASP A 129 31.51 10.79 1.02
C ASP A 129 31.89 11.42 -0.33
N PRO A 130 33.20 11.57 -0.63
CA PRO A 130 33.66 11.92 -1.98
C PRO A 130 33.13 10.89 -2.99
N THR A 131 32.62 11.36 -4.12
CA THR A 131 32.04 10.49 -5.15
C THR A 131 32.49 10.90 -6.55
N ASP A 132 32.87 9.91 -7.35
CA ASP A 132 33.11 10.08 -8.79
C ASP A 132 31.82 9.85 -9.62
N SER A 133 30.72 9.46 -8.97
CA SER A 133 29.45 9.18 -9.64
C SER A 133 28.73 10.49 -9.98
N VAL A 134 28.53 10.73 -11.28
CA VAL A 134 27.76 11.87 -11.79
C VAL A 134 26.35 11.93 -11.19
N VAL A 135 25.71 10.76 -10.98
CA VAL A 135 24.36 10.68 -10.42
C VAL A 135 24.35 11.14 -8.97
N VAL A 136 25.28 10.65 -8.15
CA VAL A 136 25.33 11.01 -6.72
C VAL A 136 25.72 12.48 -6.56
N ALA A 137 26.68 12.96 -7.35
CA ALA A 137 27.06 14.37 -7.37
C ALA A 137 25.86 15.29 -7.72
N ALA A 138 25.05 14.90 -8.72
CA ALA A 138 23.84 15.62 -9.07
C ALA A 138 22.81 15.64 -7.92
N LEU A 139 22.64 14.54 -7.19
CA LEU A 139 21.75 14.48 -6.03
C LEU A 139 22.24 15.37 -4.88
N TYR A 140 23.56 15.40 -4.61
CA TYR A 140 24.15 16.26 -3.58
C TYR A 140 24.10 17.75 -3.91
N ALA A 141 24.01 18.11 -5.18
CA ALA A 141 23.87 19.49 -5.63
C ALA A 141 22.45 20.06 -5.41
N LEU A 142 21.46 19.19 -5.16
CA LEU A 142 20.09 19.63 -4.93
C LEU A 142 19.91 20.27 -3.54
N PRO A 143 18.97 21.22 -3.38
CA PRO A 143 18.62 21.76 -2.07
C PRO A 143 18.14 20.65 -1.12
N PRO A 144 18.54 20.62 0.17
CA PRO A 144 18.18 19.53 1.09
C PRO A 144 16.68 19.26 1.20
N LEU A 145 15.84 20.31 1.12
CA LEU A 145 14.39 20.20 1.17
C LEU A 145 13.78 19.44 -0.03
N SER A 146 14.48 19.39 -1.16
CA SER A 146 14.03 18.59 -2.31
C SER A 146 14.06 17.08 -2.04
N GLY A 147 14.73 16.62 -0.98
CA GLY A 147 14.70 15.23 -0.53
C GLY A 147 13.30 14.73 -0.15
N LEU A 148 12.34 15.62 0.11
CA LEU A 148 10.94 15.26 0.35
C LEU A 148 10.16 14.97 -0.94
N VAL A 149 10.63 15.44 -2.10
CA VAL A 149 9.92 15.30 -3.38
C VAL A 149 9.84 13.83 -3.83
N PRO A 150 10.92 13.03 -3.82
CA PRO A 150 10.84 11.62 -4.19
C PRO A 150 9.82 10.81 -3.38
N PRO A 151 9.82 10.82 -2.02
CA PRO A 151 8.88 10.02 -1.25
C PRO A 151 7.44 10.52 -1.32
N THR A 152 7.22 11.83 -1.46
CA THR A 152 5.86 12.36 -1.63
C THR A 152 5.25 11.94 -2.96
N LEU A 153 6.00 12.02 -4.06
CA LEU A 153 5.57 11.53 -5.37
C LEU A 153 5.32 10.02 -5.36
N ALA A 154 6.22 9.23 -4.77
CA ALA A 154 6.05 7.78 -4.69
C ALA A 154 4.83 7.39 -3.83
N GLY A 155 4.60 8.08 -2.71
CA GLY A 155 3.41 7.89 -1.88
C GLY A 155 2.11 8.22 -2.64
N ALA A 156 2.12 9.30 -3.43
CA ALA A 156 1.01 9.63 -4.31
C ALA A 156 0.78 8.55 -5.38
N LEU A 157 1.85 7.99 -5.96
CA LEU A 157 1.76 6.90 -6.94
C LEU A 157 1.16 5.63 -6.35
N VAL A 158 1.47 5.28 -5.09
CA VAL A 158 0.81 4.16 -4.39
C VAL A 158 -0.71 4.38 -4.35
N PHE A 159 -1.14 5.57 -3.92
CA PHE A 159 -2.56 5.91 -3.83
C PHE A 159 -3.26 5.93 -5.19
N LEU A 160 -2.63 6.54 -6.20
CA LEU A 160 -3.18 6.61 -7.56
C LEU A 160 -3.28 5.22 -8.19
N THR A 161 -2.31 4.34 -7.96
CA THR A 161 -2.32 2.96 -8.44
C THR A 161 -3.46 2.17 -7.80
N HIS A 162 -3.64 2.32 -6.48
CA HIS A 162 -4.79 1.74 -5.79
C HIS A 162 -6.12 2.21 -6.40
N ARG A 163 -6.30 3.53 -6.56
CA ARG A 163 -7.54 4.12 -7.09
C ARG A 163 -7.83 3.65 -8.52
N ARG A 164 -6.83 3.64 -9.40
CA ARG A 164 -7.00 3.24 -10.81
C ARG A 164 -7.39 1.78 -10.93
N LEU A 165 -6.68 0.87 -10.27
CA LEU A 165 -6.91 -0.58 -10.41
C LEU A 165 -8.20 -1.07 -9.75
N ARG A 166 -8.80 -0.25 -8.87
CA ARG A 166 -10.13 -0.51 -8.30
C ARG A 166 -11.27 -0.06 -9.20
N GLY A 167 -11.03 0.92 -10.09
CA GLY A 167 -12.04 1.45 -11.01
C GLY A 167 -12.14 0.72 -12.35
N SER A 168 -11.15 -0.10 -12.70
CA SER A 168 -11.13 -0.88 -13.96
C SER A 168 -11.97 -2.17 -13.92
N GLY A 169 -12.64 -2.48 -12.80
CA GLY A 169 -13.43 -3.70 -12.62
C GLY A 169 -14.79 -3.70 -13.33
N ASP A 170 -15.23 -2.58 -13.90
CA ASP A 170 -16.52 -2.46 -14.60
C ASP A 170 -16.40 -2.57 -16.14
N GLY A 171 -15.21 -2.87 -16.68
CA GLY A 171 -14.91 -2.66 -18.11
C GLY A 171 -14.79 -3.88 -19.02
N ASP A 172 -14.61 -5.09 -18.50
CA ASP A 172 -14.21 -6.26 -19.32
C ASP A 172 -15.30 -7.35 -19.50
N GLU A 173 -16.54 -7.12 -19.06
CA GLU A 173 -17.64 -8.10 -19.21
C GLU A 173 -18.48 -7.94 -20.49
N SER A 174 -18.18 -6.99 -21.39
CA SER A 174 -19.02 -6.70 -22.57
C SER A 174 -18.59 -7.36 -23.89
N GLU A 175 -17.55 -8.20 -23.94
CA GLU A 175 -17.07 -8.81 -25.21
C GLU A 175 -17.06 -10.35 -25.24
N ALA A 176 -17.80 -11.05 -24.37
CA ALA A 176 -17.87 -12.52 -24.41
C ALA A 176 -19.29 -13.13 -24.41
N VAL A 177 -20.34 -12.34 -24.56
CA VAL A 177 -21.73 -12.84 -24.68
C VAL A 177 -22.39 -12.25 -25.91
N ASP A 178 -21.88 -12.61 -27.09
CA ASP A 178 -22.68 -12.57 -28.31
C ASP A 178 -22.15 -13.66 -29.25
N GLY A 179 -22.72 -14.84 -29.08
CA GLY A 179 -22.33 -16.06 -29.78
C GLY A 179 -23.42 -17.12 -29.64
N GLU A 180 -24.56 -16.84 -30.27
CA GLU A 180 -25.51 -17.81 -30.82
C GLU A 180 -26.15 -18.81 -29.84
N ASN A 181 -27.37 -18.48 -29.39
CA ASN A 181 -28.39 -19.49 -29.17
C ASN A 181 -29.71 -19.00 -29.78
N GLY A 182 -30.05 -19.54 -30.96
CA GLY A 182 -31.27 -19.22 -31.68
C GLY A 182 -31.73 -20.40 -32.53
N GLY A 183 -32.94 -20.89 -32.23
CA GLY A 183 -33.74 -21.83 -33.04
C GLY A 183 -33.64 -23.28 -32.56
N ASP A 184 -34.70 -24.04 -32.29
CA ASP A 184 -36.09 -23.88 -32.71
C ASP A 184 -37.04 -24.61 -31.74
N ALA A 185 -38.20 -23.98 -31.51
CA ALA A 185 -39.34 -24.58 -30.85
C ALA A 185 -40.39 -24.89 -31.94
N GLU A 186 -40.74 -26.16 -32.11
CA GLU A 186 -41.91 -26.57 -32.89
C GLU A 186 -42.71 -27.58 -32.06
N GLY A 187 -43.93 -27.20 -31.69
CA GLY A 187 -44.90 -28.08 -31.07
C GLY A 187 -45.69 -28.89 -32.10
N VAL A 188 -46.47 -29.87 -31.64
CA VAL A 188 -47.83 -30.22 -32.09
C VAL A 188 -48.33 -31.50 -31.37
N ASP A 189 -49.52 -31.35 -30.77
CA ASP A 189 -50.63 -32.29 -30.44
C ASP A 189 -50.51 -33.62 -29.68
N GLY A 190 -51.49 -33.83 -28.76
CA GLY A 190 -51.66 -34.93 -27.78
C GLY A 190 -52.34 -36.22 -28.31
N PRO A 191 -53.26 -36.92 -27.59
CA PRO A 191 -53.93 -36.61 -26.31
C PRO A 191 -54.01 -37.78 -25.26
N HIS A 192 -54.55 -37.43 -24.07
CA HIS A 192 -55.39 -38.20 -23.12
C HIS A 192 -55.04 -39.65 -22.67
N VAL A 193 -55.02 -39.90 -21.34
CA VAL A 193 -55.97 -40.78 -20.59
C VAL A 193 -55.63 -40.76 -19.08
N ASP A 194 -56.67 -40.53 -18.27
CA ASP A 194 -56.77 -40.68 -16.81
C ASP A 194 -56.51 -42.13 -16.35
N ASP A 195 -55.91 -42.31 -15.17
CA ASP A 195 -56.16 -43.40 -14.19
C ASP A 195 -55.40 -43.00 -12.89
N ALA A 196 -56.05 -42.61 -11.77
CA ALA A 196 -56.57 -43.47 -10.69
C ALA A 196 -55.55 -44.56 -10.26
N GLU A 197 -55.13 -44.76 -9.01
CA GLU A 197 -55.48 -44.36 -7.65
C GLU A 197 -54.26 -44.67 -6.73
N PRO A 198 -54.27 -44.30 -5.44
CA PRO A 198 -53.19 -44.55 -4.49
C PRO A 198 -53.40 -45.85 -3.67
N GLU A 199 -52.31 -46.55 -3.34
CA GLU A 199 -52.14 -47.28 -2.06
C GLU A 199 -50.70 -47.14 -1.54
#